data_AF-A0AA50DZI1-F1
#
_entry.id   AF-A0AA50DZI1-F1
#
_cell.length_a   1.000
_cell.length_b   1.000
_cell.length_c   1.000
_cell.angle_alpha   90.00
_cell.angle_beta   90.00
_cell.angle_gamma   90.00
#
_symmetry.space_group_name_H-M   'P 1'
#
loop_
_entity.id
_entity.type
_entity.pdbx_description
1 polymer ?
#
loop_
_entity_poly.entity_id
_entity_poly.type
_entity_poly.pdbx_seq_one_letter_code
_entity_poly.pdbx_strand_id
1 'polypeptide(L)'
;MGDTLYLVYKGGTGNTPSTLDYITSTTNADLSANDWNSIPIPGVSSQGGPSLTNDGTNLYLSYLDSSNQLNFVSSGNGINWSSPQVITNNISQSPPAIALANNELYLSYPAPKVPKN
;
A
#
# COMPACT_ATOMS: atom_id res chain seq x y z
N MET A 1 1.59 14.11 2.69
CA MET A 1 2.63 15.07 2.28
C MET A 1 2.03 16.43 2.47
N GLY A 2 2.63 17.26 3.31
CA GLY A 2 1.90 18.36 3.95
C GLY A 2 0.72 17.82 4.77
N ASP A 3 -0.40 18.55 4.76
CA ASP A 3 -1.59 18.27 5.59
C ASP A 3 -2.52 17.18 5.02
N THR A 4 -2.13 16.52 3.92
CA THR A 4 -2.93 15.47 3.31
C THR A 4 -2.86 14.16 4.09
N LEU A 5 -4.02 13.65 4.50
CA LEU A 5 -4.18 12.28 4.98
C LEU A 5 -4.36 11.34 3.79
N TYR A 6 -3.65 10.21 3.82
CA TYR A 6 -3.78 9.14 2.81
C TYR A 6 -4.20 7.84 3.47
N LEU A 7 -5.15 7.14 2.84
CA LEU A 7 -5.50 5.76 3.15
C LEU A 7 -5.34 4.92 1.89
N VAL A 8 -5.02 3.64 2.08
CA VAL A 8 -4.95 2.68 0.99
C VAL A 8 -5.86 1.49 1.32
N TYR A 9 -6.55 0.98 0.32
CA TYR A 9 -7.40 -0.20 0.49
C TYR A 9 -7.50 -1.00 -0.81
N LYS A 10 -7.76 -2.29 -0.65
CA LYS A 10 -8.05 -3.18 -1.76
C LYS A 10 -9.49 -3.03 -2.21
N GLY A 11 -9.71 -2.84 -3.50
CA GLY A 11 -11.04 -2.69 -4.08
C GLY A 11 -11.27 -1.31 -4.67
N GLY A 12 -12.48 -1.08 -5.18
CA GLY A 12 -12.87 0.20 -5.77
C GLY A 12 -13.81 1.01 -4.88
N THR A 13 -14.58 1.92 -5.47
CA THR A 13 -15.64 2.65 -4.76
C THR A 13 -16.95 1.87 -4.84
N GLY A 14 -17.96 2.27 -4.04
CA GLY A 14 -19.29 1.66 -4.12
C GLY A 14 -19.91 1.75 -5.52
N ASN A 15 -19.56 2.78 -6.30
CA ASN A 15 -20.04 2.97 -7.67
C ASN A 15 -19.12 2.36 -8.73
N THR A 16 -17.87 2.07 -8.39
CA THR A 16 -16.87 1.54 -9.32
C THR A 16 -16.04 0.46 -8.62
N PRO A 17 -16.60 -0.75 -8.41
CA PRO A 17 -15.86 -1.87 -7.85
C PRO A 17 -14.63 -2.20 -8.71
N SER A 18 -13.56 -2.67 -8.09
CA SER A 18 -12.30 -2.95 -8.77
C SER A 18 -11.52 -4.08 -8.11
N THR A 19 -10.66 -4.74 -8.89
CA THR A 19 -9.65 -5.65 -8.35
C THR A 19 -8.35 -4.93 -7.98
N LEU A 20 -8.16 -3.67 -8.39
CA LEU A 20 -6.99 -2.90 -8.01
C LEU A 20 -7.08 -2.41 -6.56
N ASP A 21 -5.94 -2.01 -6.01
CA ASP A 21 -5.86 -1.17 -4.83
C ASP A 21 -6.16 0.28 -5.18
N TYR A 22 -6.77 0.98 -4.24
CA TYR A 22 -7.08 2.40 -4.35
C TYR A 22 -6.35 3.15 -3.25
N ILE A 23 -5.87 4.34 -3.61
CA ILE A 23 -5.49 5.36 -2.64
C ILE A 23 -6.63 6.36 -2.55
N THR A 24 -6.97 6.73 -1.32
CA THR A 24 -7.89 7.82 -1.04
C THR A 24 -7.21 8.86 -0.17
N SER A 25 -7.56 10.11 -0.39
CA SER A 25 -6.92 11.23 0.28
C SER A 25 -7.88 12.37 0.55
N THR A 26 -7.60 13.11 1.60
CA THR A 26 -8.29 14.35 1.97
C THR A 26 -7.29 15.32 2.58
N THR A 27 -7.55 16.61 2.41
CA THR A 27 -6.86 17.69 3.14
C THR A 27 -7.71 18.26 4.25
N ASN A 28 -8.96 17.81 4.38
CA ASN A 28 -9.88 18.29 5.38
C ASN A 28 -9.62 17.62 6.74
N ALA A 29 -9.28 18.43 7.73
CA ALA A 29 -8.98 17.98 9.09
C ALA A 29 -10.18 17.35 9.82
N ASP A 30 -11.42 17.65 9.39
CA ASP A 30 -12.63 17.08 9.99
C ASP A 30 -12.98 15.67 9.50
N LEU A 31 -12.25 15.16 8.50
CA LEU A 31 -12.43 13.84 7.87
C LEU A 31 -13.82 13.59 7.27
N SER A 32 -14.58 14.64 6.96
CA SER A 32 -15.92 14.55 6.39
C SER A 32 -15.94 13.74 5.09
N ALA A 33 -16.98 12.92 4.94
CA ALA A 33 -17.06 11.91 3.87
C ALA A 33 -17.11 12.49 2.44
N ASN A 34 -17.43 13.77 2.28
CA ASN A 34 -17.65 14.39 0.96
C ASN A 34 -16.39 14.97 0.31
N ASP A 35 -15.25 14.99 1.02
CA ASP A 35 -13.99 15.58 0.53
C ASP A 35 -12.93 14.53 0.17
N TRP A 36 -13.27 13.25 0.25
CA TRP A 36 -12.33 12.18 -0.07
C TRP A 36 -12.23 11.97 -1.59
N ASN A 37 -11.00 12.06 -2.11
CA ASN A 37 -10.69 11.72 -3.49
C ASN A 37 -10.06 10.32 -3.56
N SER A 38 -10.73 9.38 -4.22
CA SER A 38 -10.29 7.99 -4.37
C SER A 38 -9.95 7.66 -5.82
N ILE A 39 -8.73 7.17 -6.06
CA ILE A 39 -8.25 6.76 -7.38
C ILE A 39 -7.57 5.38 -7.34
N PRO A 40 -7.67 4.57 -8.41
CA PRO A 40 -6.93 3.31 -8.49
C PRO A 40 -5.43 3.57 -8.53
N ILE A 41 -4.66 2.67 -7.93
CA ILE A 41 -3.21 2.60 -8.05
C ILE A 41 -2.87 1.68 -9.23
N PRO A 42 -2.34 2.20 -10.35
CA PRO A 42 -2.12 1.40 -11.55
C PRO A 42 -1.15 0.23 -11.28
N GLY A 43 -1.54 -0.97 -11.69
CA GLY A 43 -0.70 -2.17 -11.58
C GLY A 43 -0.59 -2.77 -10.19
N VAL A 44 -1.33 -2.26 -9.20
CA VAL A 44 -1.31 -2.76 -7.82
C VAL A 44 -2.65 -3.43 -7.50
N SER A 45 -2.58 -4.70 -7.13
CA SER A 45 -3.75 -5.56 -6.86
C SER A 45 -3.37 -6.58 -5.78
N SER A 46 -3.60 -6.23 -4.53
CA SER A 46 -3.19 -7.03 -3.39
C SER A 46 -4.14 -8.20 -3.10
N GLN A 47 -3.60 -9.33 -2.61
CA GLN A 47 -4.41 -10.46 -2.13
C GLN A 47 -5.09 -10.19 -0.77
N GLY A 48 -4.57 -9.23 0.00
CA GLY A 48 -5.12 -8.77 1.28
C GLY A 48 -5.09 -7.25 1.37
N GLY A 49 -5.02 -6.68 2.57
CA GLY A 49 -4.83 -5.24 2.72
C GLY A 49 -3.40 -4.81 2.36
N PRO A 50 -3.19 -3.76 1.56
CA PRO A 50 -1.86 -3.16 1.42
C PRO A 50 -1.47 -2.40 2.71
N SER A 51 -0.18 -2.09 2.84
CA SER A 51 0.35 -1.26 3.93
C SER A 51 1.07 -0.04 3.36
N LEU A 52 0.87 1.12 4.00
CA LEU A 52 1.35 2.42 3.52
C LEU A 52 2.11 3.16 4.64
N THR A 53 3.24 3.77 4.30
CA THR A 53 3.94 4.73 5.15
C THR A 53 4.50 5.90 4.32
N ASN A 54 5.14 6.87 4.95
CA ASN A 54 5.76 8.01 4.25
C ASN A 54 6.97 8.58 5.02
N ASP A 55 7.85 9.29 4.30
CA ASP A 55 8.99 10.04 4.87
C ASP A 55 8.80 11.57 4.82
N GLY A 56 7.56 12.03 4.65
CA GLY A 56 7.22 13.43 4.41
C GLY A 56 7.31 13.85 2.94
N THR A 57 8.10 13.17 2.11
CA THR A 57 8.33 13.50 0.70
C THR A 57 7.82 12.43 -0.27
N ASN A 58 7.76 11.17 0.17
CA ASN A 58 7.34 10.01 -0.61
C ASN A 58 6.37 9.15 0.20
N LEU A 59 5.36 8.63 -0.48
CA LEU A 59 4.55 7.51 -0.03
C LEU A 59 5.23 6.20 -0.41
N TYR A 60 5.14 5.21 0.48
CA TYR A 60 5.70 3.88 0.33
C TYR A 60 4.65 2.83 0.61
N LEU A 61 4.32 2.00 -0.37
CA LEU A 61 3.30 0.99 -0.28
C LEU A 61 3.91 -0.40 -0.45
N SER A 62 3.64 -1.29 0.48
CA SER A 62 3.98 -2.71 0.39
C SER A 62 2.72 -3.57 0.32
N TYR A 63 2.74 -4.62 -0.49
CA TYR A 63 1.59 -5.51 -0.68
C TYR A 63 2.02 -6.91 -1.09
N LEU A 64 1.09 -7.87 -1.00
CA LEU A 64 1.22 -9.19 -1.60
C LEU A 64 0.45 -9.24 -2.91
N ASP A 65 1.09 -9.68 -3.99
CA ASP A 65 0.37 -9.97 -5.24
C ASP A 65 -0.36 -11.32 -5.20
N SER A 66 -0.95 -11.72 -6.33
CA SER A 66 -1.69 -12.98 -6.47
C SER A 66 -0.86 -14.25 -6.27
N SER A 67 0.46 -14.16 -6.30
CA SER A 67 1.40 -15.26 -6.07
C SER A 67 1.97 -15.26 -4.65
N ASN A 68 1.38 -14.47 -3.73
CA ASN A 68 1.89 -14.27 -2.37
C ASN A 68 3.29 -13.62 -2.32
N GLN A 69 3.70 -12.97 -3.42
CA GLN A 69 4.99 -12.33 -3.53
C GLN A 69 4.92 -10.90 -2.94
N LEU A 70 5.89 -10.58 -2.09
CA LEU A 70 6.06 -9.23 -1.53
C LEU A 70 6.55 -8.26 -2.59
N ASN A 71 5.77 -7.20 -2.78
CA ASN A 71 6.03 -6.13 -3.73
C ASN A 71 6.03 -4.77 -3.02
N PHE A 72 6.72 -3.83 -3.65
CA PHE A 72 6.87 -2.44 -3.23
C PHE A 72 6.59 -1.48 -4.39
N VAL A 73 5.89 -0.40 -4.11
CA VAL A 73 5.79 0.77 -4.98
C VAL A 73 5.94 2.05 -4.15
N SER A 74 6.33 3.14 -4.81
CA SER A 74 6.48 4.45 -4.18
C SER A 74 5.83 5.54 -5.02
N SER A 75 5.47 6.66 -4.39
CA SER A 75 4.92 7.82 -5.07
C SER A 75 5.29 9.12 -4.37
N GLY A 76 5.74 10.10 -5.16
CA GLY A 76 5.99 11.46 -4.70
C GLY A 76 4.74 12.35 -4.61
N ASN A 77 3.56 11.87 -5.06
CA ASN A 77 2.36 12.71 -5.14
C ASN A 77 1.03 11.96 -4.92
N GLY A 78 1.07 10.65 -4.69
CA GLY A 78 -0.11 9.79 -4.52
C GLY A 78 -0.89 9.50 -5.81
N ILE A 79 -0.45 10.02 -6.96
CA ILE A 79 -1.11 9.85 -8.26
C ILE A 79 -0.27 8.97 -9.18
N ASN A 80 1.01 9.32 -9.33
CA ASN A 80 1.96 8.60 -10.17
C ASN A 80 2.79 7.68 -9.30
N TRP A 81 2.75 6.39 -9.60
CA TRP A 81 3.43 5.35 -8.83
C TRP A 81 4.57 4.74 -9.64
N SER A 82 5.63 4.35 -8.95
CA SER A 82 6.70 3.55 -9.54
C SER A 82 6.15 2.22 -10.04
N SER A 83 6.84 1.58 -10.99
CA SER A 83 6.55 0.18 -11.32
C SER A 83 6.74 -0.71 -10.08
N PRO A 84 5.91 -1.76 -9.90
CA PRO A 84 6.10 -2.74 -8.83
C PRO A 84 7.50 -3.32 -8.81
N GLN A 85 8.10 -3.40 -7.63
CA GLN A 85 9.41 -4.03 -7.40
C GLN A 85 9.25 -5.17 -6.40
N VAL A 86 9.82 -6.33 -6.72
CA VAL A 86 9.86 -7.48 -5.81
C VAL A 86 10.90 -7.22 -4.71
N ILE A 87 10.49 -7.30 -3.45
CA ILE A 87 11.37 -6.99 -2.30
C ILE A 87 12.28 -8.17 -1.96
N THR A 88 11.75 -9.39 -2.02
CA THR A 88 12.48 -10.64 -1.73
C THR A 88 11.92 -11.74 -2.62
N ASN A 89 12.61 -12.85 -2.83
CA ASN A 89 12.00 -14.01 -3.52
C ASN A 89 11.18 -14.92 -2.58
N ASN A 90 10.88 -14.46 -1.36
CA ASN A 90 10.06 -15.21 -0.40
C ASN A 90 8.58 -14.89 -0.60
N ILE A 91 7.75 -15.89 -0.34
CA ILE A 91 6.30 -15.76 -0.28
C ILE A 91 5.84 -15.55 1.17
N SER A 92 4.79 -14.76 1.36
CA SER A 92 4.13 -14.59 2.67
C SER A 92 2.65 -14.96 2.56
N GLN A 93 2.11 -15.58 3.60
CA GLN A 93 0.67 -15.91 3.69
C GLN A 93 -0.13 -14.82 4.40
N SER A 94 0.48 -13.70 4.75
CA SER A 94 -0.22 -12.58 5.39
C SER A 94 0.32 -11.23 4.91
N PRO A 95 -0.55 -10.20 4.84
CA PRO A 95 -0.16 -8.88 4.41
C PRO A 95 1.05 -8.32 5.17
N PRO A 96 1.96 -7.60 4.49
CA PRO A 96 3.07 -6.95 5.15
C PRO A 96 2.60 -5.75 6.00
N ALA A 97 3.43 -5.34 6.94
CA ALA A 97 3.37 -4.02 7.55
C ALA A 97 4.68 -3.28 7.29
N ILE A 98 4.58 -2.08 6.71
CA ILE A 98 5.70 -1.17 6.46
C ILE A 98 5.67 0.02 7.43
N ALA A 99 6.82 0.41 7.96
CA ALA A 99 6.98 1.57 8.82
C ALA A 99 8.29 2.31 8.50
N LEU A 100 8.28 3.63 8.66
CA LEU A 100 9.50 4.41 8.66
C LEU A 100 9.97 4.62 10.10
N ALA A 101 11.23 4.31 10.39
CA ALA A 101 11.87 4.60 11.67
C ALA A 101 13.32 5.01 11.42
N ASN A 102 13.81 6.07 12.08
CA ASN A 102 15.19 6.54 11.94
C ASN A 102 15.66 6.71 10.48
N ASN A 103 14.79 7.28 9.62
CA ASN A 103 15.04 7.47 8.19
C ASN A 103 15.24 6.17 7.38
N GLU A 104 14.83 5.02 7.92
CA GLU A 104 14.88 3.73 7.26
C GLU A 104 13.50 3.10 7.18
N LEU A 105 13.22 2.40 6.07
CA LEU A 105 11.99 1.64 5.88
C LEU A 105 12.16 0.23 6.45
N TYR A 106 11.30 -0.12 7.38
CA TYR A 106 11.19 -1.44 7.98
C TYR A 106 9.96 -2.14 7.42
N LEU A 107 10.14 -3.38 6.97
CA LEU A 107 9.07 -4.25 6.51
C LEU A 107 9.00 -5.49 7.39
N SER A 108 7.84 -5.73 7.98
CA SER A 108 7.55 -6.96 8.72
C SER A 108 6.54 -7.80 7.94
N TYR A 109 6.82 -9.09 7.86
CA TYR A 109 5.96 -10.09 7.24
C TYR A 109 6.26 -11.45 7.86
N PRO A 110 5.27 -12.34 8.01
CA PRO A 110 5.55 -13.69 8.45
C PRO A 110 6.33 -14.42 7.36
N ALA A 111 7.48 -14.96 7.73
CA ALA A 111 8.21 -15.87 6.87
C ALA A 111 7.32 -17.09 6.55
N PRO A 112 7.47 -17.70 5.35
CA PRO A 112 6.75 -18.92 5.03
C PRO A 112 7.05 -19.96 6.11
N LYS A 113 6.01 -20.68 6.55
CA LYS A 113 6.16 -21.76 7.53
C LYS A 113 7.06 -22.82 6.91
N VAL A 114 8.33 -22.84 7.29
CA VAL A 114 9.22 -23.96 6.95
C VAL A 114 8.65 -25.18 7.69
N PRO A 115 8.24 -26.26 6.99
CA PRO A 115 7.84 -27.48 7.66
C PRO A 115 8.98 -27.94 8.57
N LYS A 116 8.69 -28.18 9.85
CA LYS A 116 9.66 -28.89 10.70
C LYS A 116 9.67 -30.34 10.22
N ASN A 117 10.80 -30.77 9.67
CA ASN A 117 11.10 -32.19 9.47
C ASN A 117 11.32 -32.89 10.81
#